data_AF-A0A7S2WKM2-F1
#
_entry.id   AF-A0A7S2WKM2-F1
#
_cell.length_a   1.000
_cell.length_b   1.000
_cell.length_c   1.000
_cell.angle_alpha   90.00
_cell.angle_beta   90.00
_cell.angle_gamma   90.00
#
_symmetry.space_group_name_H-M   'P 1'
#
loop_
_entity.id
_entity.type
_entity.pdbx_description
1 polymer ?
#
loop_
_entity_poly.entity_id
_entity_poly.type
_entity_poly.pdbx_seq_one_letter_code
_entity_poly.pdbx_strand_id
1 'polypeptide(L)'
;GLSATRNGFSALITLQTLVPEIKSFCEFKSSHESAISPMVMKSVNQSSCTTPKINLGEILDRDERVVFEDGSVVSRGFLKYSYYSHEPVVQSITPYFVAPDTVLTIQGENFFYTPHMTCGFSS
;
A
#
# COMPACT_ATOMS: atom_id res chain seq x y z
N GLY A 1 1.51 11.55 2.15
CA GLY A 1 2.25 10.46 2.82
C GLY A 1 1.47 9.20 2.63
N LEU A 2 2.11 8.13 2.17
CA LEU A 2 1.47 6.81 1.98
C LEU A 2 1.70 5.96 3.24
N SER A 3 0.69 5.21 3.65
CA SER A 3 0.76 4.23 4.76
C SER A 3 0.25 2.88 4.26
N ALA A 4 1.02 1.83 4.50
CA ALA A 4 0.84 0.43 4.10
C ALA A 4 0.02 -0.44 5.10
N THR A 5 -0.53 -1.57 4.64
CA THR A 5 -1.05 -2.70 5.46
C THR A 5 -1.02 -3.99 4.63
N ARG A 6 -0.94 -5.18 5.24
CA ARG A 6 -0.97 -6.49 4.55
C ARG A 6 -2.30 -6.70 3.80
N ASN A 7 -2.24 -7.23 2.58
CA ASN A 7 -3.36 -7.53 1.66
C ASN A 7 -4.10 -6.32 1.06
N GLY A 8 -3.35 -5.52 0.29
CA GLY A 8 -3.91 -4.40 -0.48
C GLY A 8 -3.55 -3.08 0.16
N PHE A 9 -2.70 -2.30 -0.50
CA PHE A 9 -2.36 -0.95 -0.08
C PHE A 9 -3.42 -0.01 -0.64
N SER A 10 -3.89 0.93 0.16
CA SER A 10 -4.70 2.04 -0.35
C SER A 10 -3.75 3.17 -0.77
N ALA A 11 -3.45 3.29 -2.06
CA ALA A 11 -2.65 4.39 -2.56
C ALA A 11 -3.49 5.68 -2.48
N LEU A 12 -3.05 6.67 -1.71
CA LEU A 12 -3.75 7.95 -1.59
C LEU A 12 -3.34 8.87 -2.73
N ILE A 13 -4.25 9.12 -3.66
CA ILE A 13 -4.00 9.99 -4.80
C ILE A 13 -4.67 11.33 -4.53
N THR A 14 -3.87 12.40 -4.56
CA THR A 14 -4.37 13.77 -4.44
C THR A 14 -4.38 14.39 -5.83
N LEU A 15 -5.58 14.69 -6.34
CA LEU A 15 -5.77 15.35 -7.63
C LEU A 15 -6.44 16.70 -7.39
N GLN A 16 -6.11 17.70 -8.20
CA GLN A 16 -6.66 19.06 -8.02
C GLN A 16 -8.11 19.21 -8.50
N THR A 17 -8.68 18.19 -9.16
CA THR A 17 -10.09 18.17 -9.59
C THR A 17 -10.47 16.75 -9.98
N LEU A 18 -11.27 16.08 -9.16
CA LEU A 18 -11.92 14.82 -9.52
C LEU A 18 -13.39 15.07 -9.81
N VAL A 19 -13.86 14.64 -10.98
CA VAL A 19 -15.28 14.65 -11.33
C VAL A 19 -15.90 13.34 -10.82
N PRO A 20 -16.80 13.37 -9.83
CA PRO A 20 -17.28 12.16 -9.14
C PRO A 20 -18.11 11.22 -10.02
N GLU A 21 -18.59 11.69 -11.17
CA GLU A 21 -19.46 10.92 -12.07
C GLU A 21 -18.70 9.99 -13.02
N ILE A 22 -17.37 10.16 -13.15
CA ILE A 22 -16.58 9.37 -14.10
C ILE A 22 -15.93 8.20 -13.36
N LYS A 23 -16.28 6.98 -13.77
CA LYS A 23 -15.60 5.77 -13.30
C LYS A 23 -14.13 5.83 -13.73
N SER A 24 -13.27 5.54 -12.77
CA SER A 24 -11.83 5.68 -12.89
C SER A 24 -11.14 4.52 -12.16
N PHE A 25 -9.93 4.20 -12.60
CA PHE A 25 -9.14 3.11 -12.07
C PHE A 25 -7.66 3.46 -12.04
N CYS A 26 -6.93 2.80 -11.15
CA CYS A 26 -5.48 2.84 -11.14
C CYS A 26 -4.94 1.69 -11.97
N GLU A 27 -4.07 2.01 -12.93
CA GLU A 27 -3.30 1.06 -13.70
C GLU A 27 -1.89 0.96 -13.10
N PHE A 28 -1.53 -0.24 -12.64
CA PHE A 28 -0.23 -0.59 -12.07
C PHE A 28 0.55 -1.38 -13.11
N LYS A 29 1.64 -0.81 -13.63
CA LYS A 29 2.51 -1.47 -14.61
C LYS A 29 3.84 -1.88 -14.00
N SER A 30 4.27 -3.09 -14.37
CA SER A 30 5.61 -3.62 -14.16
C SER A 30 6.27 -3.93 -15.51
N SER A 31 7.50 -4.45 -15.47
CA SER A 31 8.16 -4.96 -16.67
C SER A 31 7.50 -6.23 -17.25
N HIS A 32 6.69 -6.97 -16.48
CA HIS A 32 6.16 -8.28 -16.87
C HIS A 32 4.63 -8.40 -16.82
N GLU A 33 3.97 -7.54 -16.05
CA GLU A 33 2.54 -7.61 -15.74
C GLU A 33 1.91 -6.20 -15.64
N SER A 34 0.64 -6.10 -16.02
CA SER A 34 -0.21 -4.92 -15.78
C SER A 34 -1.43 -5.37 -14.98
N ALA A 35 -1.80 -4.58 -13.97
CA ALA A 35 -2.96 -4.85 -13.14
C ALA A 35 -3.77 -3.57 -12.92
N ILE A 36 -5.09 -3.75 -12.84
CA ILE A 36 -6.05 -2.65 -12.72
C ILE A 36 -6.75 -2.75 -11.37
N SER A 37 -6.90 -1.62 -10.68
CA SER A 37 -7.65 -1.54 -9.43
C SER A 37 -8.72 -0.45 -9.49
N PRO A 38 -9.97 -0.74 -9.06
CA PRO A 38 -11.01 0.27 -8.97
C PRO A 38 -10.59 1.44 -8.09
N MET A 39 -10.84 2.66 -8.55
CA MET A 39 -10.60 3.86 -7.76
C MET A 39 -11.81 4.14 -6.87
N VAL A 40 -11.56 4.35 -5.57
CA VAL A 40 -12.56 4.74 -4.59
C VAL A 40 -12.35 6.22 -4.25
N MET A 41 -13.34 7.04 -4.55
CA MET A 41 -13.36 8.45 -4.15
C MET A 41 -13.49 8.58 -2.63
N LYS A 42 -12.60 9.36 -2.00
CA LYS A 42 -12.65 9.71 -0.58
C LYS A 42 -13.14 11.15 -0.36
N SER A 43 -12.76 12.07 -1.25
CA SER A 43 -13.25 13.45 -1.31
C SER A 43 -13.05 14.02 -2.73
N VAL A 44 -13.46 15.28 -2.95
CA VAL A 44 -13.26 15.99 -4.23
C VAL A 44 -11.79 16.07 -4.69
N ASN A 45 -10.85 15.96 -3.76
CA ASN A 45 -9.42 16.06 -4.03
C ASN A 45 -8.66 14.80 -3.60
N GLN A 46 -9.36 13.74 -3.22
CA GLN A 46 -8.74 12.55 -2.66
C GLN A 46 -9.42 11.30 -3.18
N SER A 47 -8.63 10.41 -3.77
CA SER A 47 -9.06 9.08 -4.16
C SER A 47 -8.09 8.02 -3.65
N SER A 48 -8.54 6.78 -3.69
CA SER A 48 -7.74 5.65 -3.23
C SER A 48 -7.93 4.41 -4.09
N CYS A 49 -6.85 3.70 -4.40
CA CYS A 49 -6.89 2.42 -5.11
C CYS A 49 -6.22 1.33 -4.29
N THR A 50 -6.68 0.09 -4.43
CA THR A 50 -6.05 -1.07 -3.79
C THR A 50 -4.93 -1.61 -4.68
N THR A 51 -3.68 -1.57 -4.25
CA THR A 51 -2.59 -2.17 -5.05
C THR A 51 -2.84 -3.67 -5.24
N PRO A 52 -2.65 -4.21 -6.45
CA PRO A 52 -2.79 -5.63 -6.73
C PRO A 52 -1.75 -6.45 -5.95
N LYS A 53 -2.04 -7.74 -5.75
CA LYS A 53 -1.03 -8.70 -5.31
C LYS A 53 -0.10 -8.96 -6.48
N ILE A 54 1.15 -8.56 -6.35
CA ILE A 54 2.18 -8.82 -7.36
C ILE A 54 3.17 -9.82 -6.77
N ASN A 55 3.71 -10.70 -7.61
CA ASN A 55 4.72 -11.65 -7.18
C ASN A 55 5.95 -10.91 -6.64
N LEU A 56 6.34 -11.27 -5.42
CA LEU A 56 7.40 -10.63 -4.65
C LEU A 56 8.74 -10.76 -5.37
N GLY A 57 9.46 -9.65 -5.54
CA GLY A 57 10.82 -9.63 -6.12
C GLY A 57 10.97 -8.79 -7.40
N GLU A 58 9.86 -8.33 -7.99
CA GLU A 58 9.91 -7.41 -9.12
C GLU A 58 9.89 -5.95 -8.65
N ILE A 59 10.92 -5.20 -9.03
CA ILE A 59 10.91 -3.75 -8.93
C ILE A 59 9.97 -3.25 -10.02
N LEU A 60 8.83 -2.67 -9.64
CA LEU A 60 7.96 -1.97 -10.57
C LEU A 60 8.58 -0.61 -10.88
N ASP A 61 9.61 -0.60 -11.73
CA ASP A 61 10.09 0.64 -12.31
C ASP A 61 9.15 1.00 -13.46
N ARG A 62 8.18 1.87 -13.12
CA ARG A 62 7.65 2.99 -13.93
C ARG A 62 6.17 2.95 -14.27
N ASP A 63 5.64 4.17 -14.21
CA ASP A 63 4.38 4.66 -14.75
C ASP A 63 3.11 4.08 -14.13
N GLU A 64 2.81 4.50 -12.89
CA GLU A 64 1.42 4.50 -12.42
C GLU A 64 0.62 5.50 -13.25
N ARG A 65 -0.56 5.06 -13.71
CA ARG A 65 -1.47 5.89 -14.48
C ARG A 65 -2.85 5.81 -13.87
N VAL A 66 -3.46 6.98 -13.66
CA VAL A 66 -4.90 7.07 -13.42
C VAL A 66 -5.56 7.14 -14.78
N VAL A 67 -6.37 6.14 -15.09
CA VAL A 67 -7.05 5.98 -16.38
C VAL A 67 -8.57 6.08 -16.13
N PHE A 68 -9.25 6.83 -16.99
CA PHE A 68 -10.70 7.00 -16.97
C PHE A 68 -11.36 6.03 -17.96
N GLU A 69 -12.66 5.76 -17.80
CA GLU A 69 -13.39 4.87 -18.73
C GLU A 69 -13.34 5.31 -20.20
N ASP A 70 -13.14 6.61 -20.47
CA ASP A 70 -12.98 7.15 -21.83
C ASP A 70 -11.56 6.94 -22.42
N GLY A 71 -10.66 6.28 -21.67
CA GLY A 71 -9.28 6.05 -22.04
C GLY A 71 -8.34 7.24 -21.80
N SER A 72 -8.85 8.37 -21.27
CA SER A 72 -8.01 9.50 -20.90
C SER A 72 -7.11 9.15 -19.69
N VAL A 73 -5.93 9.75 -19.65
CA VAL A 73 -4.91 9.50 -18.61
C VAL A 73 -4.52 10.82 -17.97
N VAL A 74 -4.78 10.98 -16.67
CA VAL A 74 -4.62 12.28 -15.96
C VAL A 74 -3.30 12.41 -15.22
N SER A 75 -2.53 11.33 -15.03
CA SER A 75 -1.23 11.42 -14.36
C SER A 75 -0.08 10.91 -15.24
N ARG A 76 0.92 11.77 -15.41
CA ARG A 76 2.33 11.43 -15.71
C ARG A 76 3.17 11.87 -14.51
N GLY A 77 2.96 11.25 -13.35
CA GLY A 77 3.51 11.68 -12.08
C GLY A 77 4.24 10.55 -11.35
N PHE A 78 5.49 10.82 -10.96
CA PHE A 78 6.57 9.94 -10.52
C PHE A 78 6.36 9.21 -9.17
N LEU A 79 5.20 8.60 -8.94
CA LEU A 79 5.03 7.73 -7.79
C LEU A 79 5.78 6.42 -8.05
N LYS A 80 7.03 6.38 -7.56
CA LYS A 80 7.80 5.14 -7.47
C LYS A 80 7.37 4.42 -6.19
N TYR A 81 6.82 3.23 -6.36
CA TYR A 81 6.53 2.30 -5.30
C TYR A 81 7.40 1.06 -5.52
N SER A 82 7.87 0.49 -4.43
CA SER A 82 8.61 -0.77 -4.47
C SER A 82 7.84 -1.76 -3.62
N TYR A 83 7.49 -2.90 -4.22
CA TYR A 83 7.01 -4.02 -3.44
C TYR A 83 8.19 -4.62 -2.70
N TYR A 84 8.14 -4.56 -1.38
CA TYR A 84 9.12 -5.27 -0.57
C TYR A 84 8.78 -6.75 -0.61
N SER A 85 9.74 -7.54 -1.10
CA SER A 85 9.59 -8.98 -1.29
C SER A 85 9.55 -9.78 0.01
N HIS A 86 9.88 -9.15 1.12
CA HIS A 86 10.06 -9.83 2.39
C HIS A 86 8.94 -9.50 3.34
N GLU A 87 8.29 -10.56 3.83
CA GLU A 87 7.35 -10.45 4.92
C GLU A 87 8.05 -9.95 6.20
N PRO A 88 7.33 -9.23 7.09
CA PRO A 88 7.86 -8.92 8.42
C PRO A 88 8.12 -10.22 9.17
N VAL A 89 9.34 -10.38 9.69
CA VAL A 89 9.75 -11.57 10.46
C VAL A 89 10.05 -11.12 11.87
N VAL A 90 9.35 -11.70 12.85
CA VAL A 90 9.68 -11.52 14.27
C VAL A 90 10.76 -12.54 14.64
N GLN A 91 11.88 -12.06 15.18
CA GLN A 91 13.00 -12.91 15.62
C GLN A 91 12.99 -13.09 17.13
N SER A 92 12.75 -12.03 17.90
CA SER A 92 12.70 -12.11 19.35
C SER A 92 11.76 -11.06 19.95
N ILE A 93 11.26 -11.37 21.14
CA ILE A 93 10.42 -10.49 21.96
C ILE A 93 11.00 -10.49 23.37
N THR A 94 11.21 -9.32 23.96
CA THR A 94 11.76 -9.18 25.31
C THR A 94 11.06 -8.04 26.07
N PRO A 95 10.69 -8.23 27.35
CA PRO A 95 10.80 -9.47 28.12
C PRO A 95 9.76 -10.53 27.71
N TYR A 96 10.01 -11.81 28.06
CA TYR A 96 9.09 -12.92 27.78
C TYR A 96 7.88 -12.94 28.73
N PHE A 97 8.07 -12.45 29.95
CA PHE A 97 7.02 -12.31 30.95
C PHE A 97 6.77 -10.83 31.17
N VAL A 98 5.50 -10.44 31.13
CA VAL A 98 5.07 -9.05 31.27
C VAL A 98 3.95 -8.95 32.29
N ALA A 99 3.99 -7.88 33.07
CA ALA A 99 2.83 -7.39 33.80
C ALA A 99 2.08 -6.38 32.91
N PRO A 100 0.84 -6.00 33.26
CA PRO A 100 0.22 -4.82 32.68
C PRO A 100 1.19 -3.63 32.65
N ASP A 101 1.12 -2.84 31.58
CA ASP A 101 1.96 -1.65 31.36
C ASP A 101 3.47 -1.90 31.15
N THR A 102 3.88 -3.14 30.86
CA THR A 102 5.28 -3.44 30.50
C THR A 102 5.57 -3.11 29.04
N VAL A 103 6.68 -2.41 28.78
CA VAL A 103 7.17 -2.14 27.41
C VAL A 103 7.81 -3.40 26.83
N LEU A 104 7.27 -3.87 25.70
CA LEU A 104 7.85 -4.96 24.92
C LEU A 104 8.79 -4.43 23.85
N THR A 105 9.97 -5.03 23.75
CA THR A 105 10.90 -4.84 22.63
C THR A 105 10.77 -6.04 21.69
N ILE A 106 10.37 -5.78 20.45
CA ILE A 106 10.27 -6.78 19.38
C ILE A 106 11.41 -6.54 18.40
N GLN A 107 12.27 -7.52 18.21
CA GLN A 107 13.35 -7.48 17.21
C GLN A 107 12.99 -8.40 16.05
N GLY A 108 13.40 -7.99 14.85
CA GLY A 108 13.07 -8.70 13.63
C GLY A 108 13.43 -7.90 12.40
N GLU A 109 12.87 -8.32 11.27
CA GLU A 109 13.17 -7.79 9.95
C GLU A 109 11.91 -7.20 9.29
N ASN A 110 12.11 -6.19 8.45
CA ASN A 110 11.07 -5.60 7.58
C ASN A 110 9.87 -4.93 8.30
N PHE A 111 9.99 -4.59 9.59
CA PHE A 111 8.93 -3.88 10.33
C PHE A 111 8.66 -2.48 9.78
N PHE A 112 9.67 -1.79 9.24
CA PHE A 112 9.51 -0.45 8.67
C PHE A 112 8.49 -0.42 7.51
N TYR A 113 8.37 -1.53 6.77
CA TYR A 113 7.45 -1.65 5.63
C TYR A 113 6.06 -2.16 6.03
N THR A 114 5.85 -2.43 7.32
CA THR A 114 4.59 -2.96 7.88
C THR A 114 4.04 -2.00 8.93
N PRO A 115 3.14 -1.07 8.57
CA PRO A 115 2.71 0.04 9.46
C PRO A 115 1.76 -0.36 10.55
N HIS A 116 1.22 -1.57 10.46
CA HIS A 116 0.29 -2.09 11.45
C HIS A 116 0.87 -3.35 12.05
N MET A 117 0.94 -3.34 13.38
CA MET A 117 1.28 -4.49 14.18
C MET A 117 0.11 -4.73 15.14
N THR A 118 -0.33 -5.97 15.22
CA THR A 118 -1.37 -6.40 16.17
C THR A 118 -0.76 -7.40 17.13
N CYS A 119 -0.83 -7.12 18.42
CA CYS A 119 -0.39 -8.04 19.46
C CYS A 119 -1.60 -8.79 20.04
N GLY A 120 -1.51 -10.11 20.14
CA GLY A 120 -2.49 -10.94 20.83
C GLY A 120 -1.88 -11.48 22.13
N PHE A 121 -2.57 -11.27 23.24
CA PHE A 121 -2.19 -11.81 24.55
C PHE A 121 -3.21 -12.85 24.97
N SER A 122 -2.76 -14.07 25.29
CA SER A 122 -3.59 -15.12 25.88
C SER A 122 -3.22 -15.32 27.34
N SER A 123 -4.23 -15.51 28.19
CA SER A 123 -4.11 -15.85 29.61
C SER A 123 -3.89 -17.35 29.82
#